data_AF-A0A967L587-F1
#
_entry.id   AF-A0A967L587-F1
#
_cell.length_a   1.000
_cell.length_b   1.000
_cell.length_c   1.000
_cell.angle_alpha   90.00
_cell.angle_beta   90.00
_cell.angle_gamma   90.00
#
_symmetry.space_group_name_H-M   'P 1'
#
loop_
_entity.id
_entity.type
_entity.pdbx_description
1 polymer ?
#
loop_
_entity_poly.entity_id
_entity_poly.type
_entity_poly.pdbx_seq_one_letter_code
_entity_poly.pdbx_strand_id
1 'polypeptide(L)'
;RRYRFQAWLRAENITTESGPRLEVADADRHSGRVARSPGLVGTRDWVLQQTEFEAGPDTRLLRVGLVRLPSRRVSNQIRGTVRAGGFSLRAVE
;
A
#
# COMPACT_ATOMS: atom_id res chain seq x y z
N ARG A 1 7.11 -8.30 16.82
CA ARG A 1 8.21 -8.37 15.81
C ARG A 1 7.93 -7.31 14.75
N ARG A 2 8.95 -6.54 14.36
CA ARG A 2 8.79 -5.46 13.37
C ARG A 2 9.15 -5.97 11.98
N TYR A 3 8.41 -5.51 10.99
CA TYR A 3 8.55 -5.90 9.60
C TYR A 3 8.49 -4.68 8.69
N ARG A 4 9.08 -4.82 7.50
CA ARG A 4 8.99 -3.84 6.43
C ARG A 4 8.43 -4.49 5.18
N PHE A 5 7.35 -3.92 4.66
CA PHE A 5 6.79 -4.24 3.35
C PHE A 5 7.14 -3.13 2.36
N GLN A 6 7.68 -3.50 1.21
CA GLN A 6 8.12 -2.55 0.19
C GLN A 6 7.93 -3.09 -1.23
N ALA A 7 7.85 -2.17 -2.19
CA ALA A 7 7.84 -2.47 -3.63
C ALA A 7 8.26 -1.22 -4.43
N TRP A 8 8.71 -1.43 -5.66
CA TRP A 8 8.91 -0.35 -6.64
C TRP A 8 7.61 -0.07 -7.36
N LEU A 9 7.22 1.20 -7.45
CA LEU A 9 6.00 1.64 -8.12
C LEU A 9 6.33 2.72 -9.15
N ARG A 10 5.70 2.64 -10.33
CA ARG A 10 5.68 3.71 -11.34
C ARG A 10 4.23 4.09 -11.62
N ALA A 11 3.94 5.38 -11.65
CA ALA A 11 2.59 5.91 -11.90
C ALA A 11 2.56 6.80 -13.15
N GLU A 12 1.50 6.66 -13.93
CA GLU A 12 1.22 7.47 -15.11
C GLU A 12 -0.19 8.07 -14.99
N ASN A 13 -0.26 9.39 -14.86
CA ASN A 13 -1.49 10.18 -14.87
C ASN A 13 -2.55 9.74 -13.83
N ILE A 14 -2.13 9.47 -12.59
CA ILE A 14 -3.07 9.19 -11.49
C ILE A 14 -3.77 10.47 -11.05
N THR A 15 -5.05 10.59 -11.42
CA THR A 15 -5.86 11.83 -11.34
C THR A 15 -6.73 11.96 -10.09
N THR A 16 -6.42 11.21 -9.03
CA THR A 16 -7.17 11.22 -7.77
C THR A 16 -6.30 11.67 -6.61
N GLU A 17 -6.87 12.33 -5.59
CA GLU A 17 -6.15 12.54 -4.33
C GLU A 17 -5.94 11.26 -3.51
N SER A 18 -6.71 10.20 -3.80
CA SER A 18 -6.58 8.89 -3.16
C SER A 18 -5.93 7.86 -4.08
N GLY A 19 -4.64 8.08 -4.37
CA GLY A 19 -3.84 7.22 -5.23
C GLY A 19 -3.61 5.80 -4.70
N PRO A 20 -3.14 4.86 -5.53
CA PRO A 20 -2.74 3.52 -5.10
C PRO A 20 -1.59 3.56 -4.08
N ARG A 21 -1.58 2.62 -3.13
CA ARG A 21 -0.59 2.53 -2.04
C ARG A 21 -0.37 1.11 -1.57
N LEU A 22 0.74 0.86 -0.90
CA LEU A 22 0.96 -0.41 -0.20
C LEU A 22 0.07 -0.47 1.04
N GLU A 23 -0.51 -1.64 1.29
CA GLU A 23 -1.25 -1.93 2.52
C GLU A 23 -0.79 -3.26 3.11
N VAL A 24 -0.76 -3.29 4.44
CA VAL A 24 -0.64 -4.49 5.25
C VAL A 24 -1.89 -4.56 6.13
N ALA A 25 -2.57 -5.71 6.11
CA ALA A 25 -3.70 -6.00 6.97
C ALA A 25 -3.54 -7.38 7.62
N ASP A 26 -3.88 -7.49 8.89
CA ASP A 26 -4.15 -8.73 9.60
C ASP A 26 -5.43 -9.34 9.04
N ALA A 27 -5.33 -10.54 8.47
CA ALA A 27 -6.43 -11.18 7.78
C ALA A 27 -7.52 -11.67 8.75
N ASP A 28 -7.18 -11.90 10.01
CA ASP A 28 -8.06 -12.51 11.01
C ASP A 28 -8.83 -11.44 11.82
N ARG A 29 -8.54 -10.15 11.62
CA ARG A 29 -9.16 -9.03 12.35
C ARG A 29 -10.10 -8.21 11.46
N HIS A 30 -11.34 -7.99 11.93
CA HIS A 30 -12.39 -7.28 11.18
C HIS A 30 -12.05 -5.82 10.81
N SER A 31 -11.27 -5.10 11.63
CA SER A 31 -10.75 -3.76 11.30
C SER A 31 -9.33 -3.78 10.71
N GLY A 32 -8.77 -4.98 10.47
CA GLY A 32 -7.38 -5.43 10.56
C GLY A 32 -6.28 -4.71 9.77
N ARG A 33 -6.48 -3.49 9.28
CA ARG A 33 -5.39 -2.67 8.72
C ARG A 33 -4.29 -2.46 9.76
N VAL A 34 -3.08 -2.87 9.40
CA VAL A 34 -1.88 -2.67 10.23
C VAL A 34 -1.11 -1.43 9.78
N ALA A 35 -0.83 -1.30 8.47
CA ALA A 35 -0.04 -0.19 7.95
C ALA A 35 -0.34 0.13 6.48
N ARG A 36 0.01 1.36 6.07
CA ARG A 36 -0.11 1.83 4.68
C ARG A 36 1.04 2.76 4.33
N SER A 37 1.51 2.69 3.08
CA SER A 37 2.36 3.74 2.54
C SER A 37 1.53 4.97 2.12
N PRO A 38 2.18 6.12 1.84
CA PRO A 38 1.55 7.20 1.08
C PRO A 38 1.02 6.71 -0.27
N GLY A 39 -0.03 7.38 -0.77
CA GLY A 39 -0.59 7.10 -2.09
C GLY A 39 0.19 7.79 -3.20
N LEU A 40 0.38 7.10 -4.32
CA LEU A 40 1.00 7.67 -5.51
C LEU A 40 -0.03 8.43 -6.35
N VAL A 41 0.25 9.70 -6.62
CA VAL A 41 -0.59 10.60 -7.42
C VAL A 41 0.21 11.23 -8.56
N GLY A 42 -0.48 11.66 -9.61
CA GLY A 42 0.13 12.22 -10.81
C GLY A 42 0.97 11.19 -11.58
N THR A 43 2.05 11.67 -12.18
CA THR A 43 3.04 10.86 -12.89
C THR A 43 4.33 10.81 -12.08
N ARG A 44 4.84 9.61 -11.85
CA ARG A 44 6.07 9.36 -11.10
C ARG A 44 6.81 8.23 -11.81
N ASP A 45 8.11 8.41 -12.02
CA ASP A 45 8.97 7.29 -12.42
C ASP A 45 9.09 6.28 -11.26
N TRP A 46 9.81 5.18 -11.46
CA TRP A 46 10.02 4.15 -10.45
C TRP A 46 10.51 4.74 -9.11
N VAL A 47 9.66 4.61 -8.10
CA VAL A 47 9.92 5.04 -6.73
C VAL A 47 9.70 3.87 -5.79
N LEU A 48 10.63 3.70 -4.84
CA LEU A 48 10.48 2.72 -3.77
C LEU A 48 9.43 3.23 -2.78
N GLN A 49 8.31 2.49 -2.64
CA GLN A 49 7.36 2.68 -1.56
C GLN A 49 7.59 1.62 -0.49
N GLN A 50 7.49 2.03 0.76
CA GLN A 50 7.67 1.14 1.90
C GLN A 50 6.78 1.56 3.07
N THR A 51 6.45 0.59 3.92
CA THR A 51 5.79 0.82 5.20
C THR A 51 6.32 -0.19 6.20
N GLU A 52 6.50 0.25 7.44
CA GLU A 52 6.89 -0.62 8.54
C GLU A 52 5.69 -0.85 9.46
N PHE A 53 5.67 -2.02 10.08
CA PHE A 53 4.59 -2.40 10.97
C PHE A 53 5.06 -3.43 11.99
N GLU A 54 4.29 -3.55 13.07
CA GLU A 54 4.46 -4.60 14.05
C GLU A 54 3.32 -5.60 13.91
N ALA A 55 3.67 -6.89 13.79
CA ALA A 55 2.67 -7.95 13.85
C ALA A 55 2.22 -8.12 15.31
N GLY A 56 0.91 -8.29 15.51
CA GLY A 56 0.35 -8.57 16.83
C GLY A 56 0.81 -9.94 17.36
N PRO A 57 0.72 -10.18 18.68
CA PRO A 57 1.16 -11.45 19.27
C PRO A 57 0.42 -12.67 18.70
N ASP A 58 -0.83 -12.49 18.27
CA ASP A 58 -1.68 -13.55 17.71
C ASP A 58 -1.81 -13.50 16.19
N THR A 59 -1.09 -12.61 15.50
CA THR A 59 -1.18 -12.48 14.05
C THR A 59 -0.56 -13.71 13.39
N ARG A 60 -1.39 -14.51 12.69
CA ARG A 60 -0.96 -15.72 11.97
C ARG A 60 -0.95 -15.56 10.46
N LEU A 61 -1.74 -14.62 9.94
CA LEU A 61 -1.86 -14.37 8.51
C LEU A 61 -1.95 -12.87 8.22
N LEU A 62 -1.17 -12.43 7.23
CA LEU A 62 -1.17 -11.07 6.73
C LEU A 62 -1.62 -11.04 5.26
N ARG A 63 -2.52 -10.12 4.95
CA ARG A 63 -2.79 -9.68 3.58
C ARG A 63 -1.90 -8.48 3.28
N VAL A 64 -1.08 -8.59 2.24
CA VAL A 64 -0.24 -7.49 1.74
C VAL A 64 -0.54 -7.22 0.28
N GLY A 65 -0.38 -5.98 -0.17
CA GLY A 65 -0.52 -5.68 -1.59
C GLY A 65 -0.67 -4.20 -1.91
N LEU A 66 -1.01 -3.94 -3.17
CA LEU A 66 -1.37 -2.62 -3.67
C LEU A 66 -2.89 -2.44 -3.56
N VAL A 67 -3.32 -1.38 -2.87
CA VAL A 67 -4.74 -1.06 -2.69
C VAL A 67 -5.04 0.35 -3.15
N ARG A 68 -6.29 0.59 -3.55
CA ARG A 68 -6.87 1.92 -3.73
C ARG A 68 -7.99 2.12 -2.73
N LEU A 69 -7.92 3.19 -1.95
CA LEU A 69 -9.04 3.61 -1.11
C LEU A 69 -9.96 4.51 -1.91
N PRO A 70 -11.29 4.35 -1.80
CA PRO A 70 -12.23 5.27 -2.43
C PRO A 70 -11.92 6.71 -2.03
N SER A 71 -11.88 7.63 -3.00
CA SER A 71 -11.87 9.06 -2.69
C SER A 71 -13.25 9.45 -2.11
N ARG A 72 -13.23 10.39 -1.16
CA ARG A 72 -14.42 10.96 -0.52
C ARG A 72 -15.00 12.16 -1.29
N ARG A 73 -14.40 12.56 -2.42
CA ARG A 73 -14.89 13.67 -3.25
C ARG A 73 -15.93 13.19 -4.27
N VAL A 74 -16.81 14.10 -4.67
CA VAL A 74 -17.75 13.90 -5.79
C VAL A 74 -16.91 13.71 -7.07
N SER A 75 -17.19 12.65 -7.84
CA SER A 75 -16.35 12.15 -8.95
C SER A 75 -15.02 11.51 -8.50
N ASN A 76 -15.11 10.37 -7.80
CA ASN A 76 -13.96 9.63 -7.26
C ASN A 76 -13.30 8.64 -8.25
N GLN A 77 -13.62 8.73 -9.54
CA GLN A 77 -13.07 7.83 -10.56
C GLN A 77 -11.55 7.99 -10.64
N ILE A 78 -10.84 6.87 -10.77
CA ILE A 78 -9.40 6.88 -11.04
C ILE A 78 -9.17 6.69 -12.53
N ARG A 79 -8.32 7.53 -13.10
CA ARG A 79 -7.69 7.30 -14.41
C ARG A 79 -6.18 7.17 -14.20
N GLY A 80 -5.51 6.51 -15.14
CA GLY A 80 -4.07 6.32 -15.16
C GLY A 80 -3.67 4.86 -14.91
N THR A 81 -2.37 4.63 -14.83
CA THR A 81 -1.78 3.30 -14.68
C THR A 81 -0.76 3.29 -13.55
N VAL A 82 -0.77 2.25 -12.73
CA VAL A 82 0.33 1.95 -11.81
C VAL A 82 0.94 0.61 -12.19
N ARG A 83 2.26 0.59 -12.37
CA ARG A 83 3.06 -0.63 -12.48
C ARG A 83 3.78 -0.83 -11.15
N ALA A 84 3.77 -2.07 -10.65
CA ALA A 84 4.41 -2.42 -9.40
C ALA A 84 5.23 -3.71 -9.55
N GLY A 85 6.39 -3.76 -8.91
CA GLY A 85 7.29 -4.90 -8.97
C GLY A 85 8.29 -4.91 -7.82
N GLY A 86 8.99 -6.04 -7.66
CA GLY A 86 9.99 -6.18 -6.59
C GLY A 86 9.39 -6.13 -5.19
N PHE A 87 8.19 -6.71 -5.01
CA PHE A 87 7.56 -6.81 -3.70
C PHE A 87 8.43 -7.62 -2.75
N SER A 88 8.63 -7.12 -1.53
CA SER A 88 9.33 -7.85 -0.48
C SER A 88 8.76 -7.54 0.89
N LEU A 89 8.66 -8.57 1.73
CA LEU A 89 8.34 -8.47 3.15
C LEU A 89 9.48 -9.08 3.95
N ARG A 90 10.07 -8.33 4.86
CA ARG A 90 11.20 -8.77 5.69
C ARG A 90 11.05 -8.33 7.13
N ALA A 91 11.61 -9.09 8.06
CA ALA A 91 11.82 -8.60 9.42
C ALA A 91 12.81 -7.43 9.40
N VAL A 92 12.63 -6.49 10.33
CA VAL A 92 13.61 -5.43 10.60
C VAL A 92 13.98 -5.50 12.07
N GLU A 93 15.26 -5.25 12.37
CA GLU A 93 15.79 -5.18 13.73
C GLU A 93 15.21 -3.98 14.50
#